data_AF-A0A1H6S900-F1
#
_entry.id   AF-A0A1H6S900-F1
#
_cell.length_a   1.000
_cell.length_b   1.000
_cell.length_c   1.000
_cell.angle_alpha   90.00
_cell.angle_beta   90.00
_cell.angle_gamma   90.00
#
_symmetry.space_group_name_H-M   'P 1'
#
loop_
_entity.id
_entity.type
_entity.pdbx_description
1 polymer ?
#
loop_
_entity_poly.entity_id
_entity_poly.type
_entity_poly.pdbx_seq_one_letter_code
_entity_poly.pdbx_strand_id
1 'polypeptide(L)'
;MGARAAPDARHPVAAESRTRSVHSPVPMPERGKHHPHRWRVWLLAALLGWAGLVGALELTAEEAAGRRLYREGIGAGETPVEARLGPAGTSLPASAVPCAGCHGRDGRGRPEGGIRPPEITWRHLTSARPAYDEASLARALGEGIDPAGERLEPAMPRFVMSWRDLANLGAYLKRLEEDRDPGLHEARLRLGTLLPSAGPLAAAGRTVGALLQAALDELNQAGGIHGRRLELVIADPGPDRASAEAALAGLVEGGDVFALLAPLAPALAERYGELLAPGGMPLVGPLPGPGGEASRLVFAPLPGPGEQLSALAEFAAGESAPGETPALIVYPPEAARQAEALATRLRARGWQRLGLLGYGAPSPSGAKPLVADLQALFFLGSGEALVALGTALDGAGLAPRLYASAQQVAGAALRLPPAFSGRLFLAYPLLPADVTPAGAQALETLRRRAGLDEHQPALQIGVYSAALLLAEGLKRAGRDASRERLVSELENLHALQTGVTPPLGFGPGRRVGAAGAHIVGVDLAAGRFVPTGRYVEAAP
;
A
#
# COMPACT_ATOMS: atom_id res chain seq x y z
N MET A 1 12.38 -56.48 53.60
CA MET A 1 11.68 -55.32 54.21
C MET A 1 10.69 -54.86 53.14
N GLY A 2 9.37 -55.01 53.25
CA GLY A 2 8.45 -54.60 54.34
C GLY A 2 7.58 -53.48 53.75
N ALA A 3 6.41 -53.80 53.14
CA ALA A 3 5.06 -53.75 53.76
C ALA A 3 4.57 -52.30 54.01
N ARG A 4 3.31 -51.86 53.78
CA ARG A 4 1.99 -52.41 53.34
C ARG A 4 1.10 -51.16 52.98
N ALA A 5 -0.04 -51.17 52.28
CA ALA A 5 -0.84 -52.15 51.52
C ALA A 5 -1.85 -51.39 50.59
N ALA A 6 -2.68 -52.11 49.82
CA ALA A 6 -3.93 -51.61 49.19
C ALA A 6 -5.16 -52.00 50.06
N PRO A 7 -6.44 -51.71 49.68
CA PRO A 7 -7.17 -52.47 48.62
C PRO A 7 -8.17 -51.62 47.79
N ASP A 8 -9.03 -52.13 46.89
CA ASP A 8 -9.05 -53.21 45.86
C ASP A 8 -10.54 -53.59 45.55
N ALA A 9 -10.91 -53.76 44.27
CA ALA A 9 -12.13 -54.41 43.69
C ALA A 9 -12.33 -53.93 42.22
N ARG A 10 -11.86 -54.59 41.13
CA ARG A 10 -12.26 -55.88 40.49
C ARG A 10 -13.71 -55.88 39.98
N HIS A 11 -13.99 -55.78 38.66
CA HIS A 11 -13.94 -56.81 37.57
C HIS A 11 -14.99 -57.94 37.69
N PRO A 12 -15.50 -58.60 36.60
CA PRO A 12 -15.01 -58.75 35.19
C PRO A 12 -16.03 -58.24 34.11
N VAL A 13 -15.82 -58.16 32.78
CA VAL A 13 -15.27 -59.02 31.68
C VAL A 13 -16.15 -60.21 31.22
N ALA A 14 -16.76 -60.09 30.02
CA ALA A 14 -17.09 -61.14 29.00
C ALA A 14 -18.15 -60.54 28.03
N ALA A 15 -17.93 -60.38 26.71
CA ALA A 15 -17.67 -61.35 25.64
C ALA A 15 -18.96 -61.84 24.92
N GLU A 16 -18.87 -61.89 23.59
CA GLU A 16 -19.95 -62.01 22.59
C GLU A 16 -20.89 -63.22 22.75
N SER A 17 -22.16 -63.06 22.33
CA SER A 17 -22.84 -64.15 21.61
C SER A 17 -23.84 -63.61 20.58
N ARG A 18 -23.91 -64.31 19.43
CA ARG A 18 -24.79 -63.99 18.30
C ARG A 18 -26.15 -64.66 18.49
N THR A 19 -27.24 -63.95 18.23
CA THR A 19 -28.52 -64.58 17.86
C THR A 19 -29.06 -63.98 16.56
N ARG A 20 -29.24 -64.85 15.57
CA ARG A 20 -29.97 -64.56 14.32
C ARG A 20 -31.47 -64.45 14.64
N SER A 21 -32.20 -63.58 13.96
CA SER A 21 -33.47 -63.98 13.32
C SER A 21 -34.07 -62.90 12.38
N VAL A 22 -34.25 -63.32 11.12
CA VAL A 22 -35.40 -63.02 10.24
C VAL A 22 -35.55 -61.60 9.64
N HIS A 23 -35.42 -61.55 8.32
CA HIS A 23 -35.98 -60.50 7.46
C HIS A 23 -37.50 -60.59 7.34
N SER A 24 -38.19 -59.45 7.40
CA SER A 24 -39.40 -59.16 6.60
C SER A 24 -39.64 -57.64 6.53
N PRO A 25 -40.37 -57.14 5.53
CA PRO A 25 -40.05 -55.85 4.91
C PRO A 25 -40.68 -54.62 5.57
N VAL A 26 -39.96 -53.49 5.50
CA VAL A 26 -40.47 -52.16 5.82
C VAL A 26 -41.31 -51.64 4.64
N PRO A 27 -42.55 -51.13 4.87
CA PRO A 27 -43.39 -50.61 3.79
C PRO A 27 -42.87 -49.27 3.24
N MET A 28 -42.97 -49.10 1.92
CA MET A 28 -42.76 -47.82 1.24
C MET A 28 -43.86 -46.82 1.62
N PRO A 29 -43.53 -45.61 2.13
CA PRO A 29 -44.48 -44.52 2.23
C PRO A 29 -44.75 -43.90 0.84
N GLU A 30 -45.99 -43.49 0.60
CA GLU A 30 -46.49 -43.05 -0.69
C GLU A 30 -45.89 -41.72 -1.18
N ARG A 31 -45.92 -41.50 -2.50
CA ARG A 31 -45.48 -40.24 -3.13
C ARG A 31 -46.45 -39.08 -2.86
N GLY A 32 -46.31 -38.44 -1.70
CA GLY A 32 -46.96 -37.16 -1.41
C GLY A 32 -46.46 -36.04 -2.33
N LYS A 33 -47.37 -35.41 -3.09
CA LYS A 33 -47.07 -34.28 -3.97
C LYS A 33 -46.84 -32.99 -3.16
N HIS A 34 -45.60 -32.71 -2.77
CA HIS A 34 -45.26 -31.46 -2.08
C HIS A 34 -44.88 -30.33 -3.05
N HIS A 35 -45.61 -29.21 -2.97
CA HIS A 35 -45.38 -28.02 -3.80
C HIS A 35 -44.05 -27.32 -3.45
N PRO A 36 -43.12 -27.11 -4.40
CA PRO A 36 -41.76 -26.61 -4.11
C PRO A 36 -41.65 -25.09 -3.89
N HIS A 37 -42.76 -24.35 -3.79
CA HIS A 37 -42.74 -22.88 -3.87
C HIS A 37 -42.71 -22.12 -2.53
N ARG A 38 -43.05 -22.74 -1.39
CA ARG A 38 -43.21 -21.99 -0.12
C ARG A 38 -41.94 -21.84 0.73
N TRP A 39 -40.94 -22.72 0.56
CA TRP A 39 -39.67 -22.64 1.31
C TRP A 39 -38.69 -21.59 0.73
N ARG A 40 -38.71 -21.38 -0.59
CA ARG A 40 -37.87 -20.38 -1.29
C ARG A 40 -38.17 -18.94 -0.90
N VAL A 41 -39.43 -18.62 -0.56
CA VAL A 41 -39.83 -17.25 -0.16
C VAL A 41 -39.24 -16.86 1.19
N TRP A 42 -39.21 -17.78 2.17
CA TRP A 42 -38.63 -17.52 3.49
C TRP A 42 -37.09 -17.44 3.47
N LEU A 43 -36.42 -18.22 2.61
CA LEU A 43 -34.97 -18.08 2.40
C LEU A 43 -34.59 -16.77 1.71
N LEU A 44 -35.38 -16.29 0.74
CA LEU A 44 -35.17 -14.97 0.13
C LEU A 44 -35.44 -13.82 1.12
N ALA A 45 -36.47 -13.93 1.97
CA ALA A 45 -36.73 -12.95 3.02
C ALA A 45 -35.61 -12.92 4.09
N ALA A 46 -35.06 -14.08 4.46
CA ALA A 46 -33.92 -14.16 5.39
C ALA A 46 -32.62 -13.61 4.77
N LEU A 47 -32.38 -13.82 3.48
CA LEU A 47 -31.21 -13.27 2.77
C LEU A 47 -31.32 -11.75 2.54
N LEU A 48 -32.52 -11.21 2.35
CA LEU A 48 -32.75 -9.75 2.29
C LEU A 48 -32.64 -9.07 3.66
N GLY A 49 -32.85 -9.79 4.76
CA GLY A 49 -32.76 -9.25 6.12
C GLY A 49 -31.34 -9.02 6.67
N TRP A 50 -30.31 -9.56 6.01
CA TRP A 50 -28.91 -9.48 6.48
C TRP A 50 -27.98 -8.65 5.57
N ALA A 51 -28.48 -8.11 4.45
CA ALA A 51 -27.70 -7.24 3.56
C ALA A 51 -27.59 -5.77 4.04
N GLY A 52 -28.28 -5.40 5.12
CA GLY A 52 -28.53 -3.99 5.47
C GLY A 52 -27.76 -3.41 6.66
N LEU A 53 -26.66 -4.02 7.14
CA LEU A 53 -25.99 -3.60 8.39
C LEU A 53 -24.44 -3.66 8.43
N VAL A 54 -23.75 -3.71 7.29
CA VAL A 54 -22.28 -3.49 7.25
C VAL A 54 -21.88 -2.66 6.03
N GLY A 55 -22.31 -1.41 6.01
CA GLY A 55 -21.64 -0.34 5.26
C GLY A 55 -21.27 0.76 6.24
N ALA A 56 -20.07 1.34 6.13
CA ALA A 56 -19.85 2.66 6.71
C ALA A 56 -20.81 3.60 5.97
N LEU A 57 -21.88 4.03 6.65
CA LEU A 57 -22.99 4.76 5.99
C LEU A 57 -22.42 5.95 5.21
N GLU A 58 -22.57 5.87 3.88
CA GLU A 58 -22.19 6.94 2.96
C GLU A 58 -22.95 8.20 3.35
N LEU A 59 -22.26 9.34 3.26
CA LEU A 59 -22.84 10.63 3.56
C LEU A 59 -23.97 10.94 2.56
N THR A 60 -25.09 11.50 3.05
CA THR A 60 -26.12 12.03 2.14
C THR A 60 -25.55 13.16 1.27
N ALA A 61 -26.28 13.59 0.24
CA ALA A 61 -25.85 14.71 -0.59
C ALA A 61 -25.64 16.00 0.23
N GLU A 62 -26.48 16.22 1.24
CA GLU A 62 -26.41 17.32 2.20
C GLU A 62 -25.21 17.19 3.14
N GLU A 63 -24.97 16.01 3.69
CA GLU A 63 -23.83 15.72 4.57
C GLU A 63 -22.49 15.79 3.80
N ALA A 64 -22.44 15.31 2.55
CA ALA A 64 -21.27 15.41 1.69
C ALA A 64 -20.95 16.86 1.30
N ALA A 65 -21.99 17.66 1.00
CA ALA A 65 -21.85 19.10 0.80
C ALA A 65 -21.40 19.82 2.08
N GLY A 66 -21.93 19.43 3.25
CA GLY A 66 -21.54 19.94 4.55
C GLY A 66 -20.09 19.59 4.89
N ARG A 67 -19.65 18.37 4.57
CA ARG A 67 -18.25 17.94 4.68
C ARG A 67 -17.35 18.82 3.84
N ARG A 68 -17.75 19.10 2.61
CA ARG A 68 -16.98 19.95 1.70
C ARG A 68 -16.83 21.36 2.23
N LEU A 69 -17.91 21.96 2.74
CA LEU A 69 -17.85 23.26 3.39
C LEU A 69 -16.98 23.24 4.66
N TYR A 70 -17.09 22.19 5.48
CA TYR A 70 -16.30 22.04 6.70
C TYR A 70 -14.79 21.87 6.44
N ARG A 71 -14.43 21.00 5.49
CA ARG A 71 -13.03 20.60 5.20
C ARG A 71 -12.33 21.53 4.21
N GLU A 72 -13.04 22.04 3.21
CA GLU A 72 -12.48 22.82 2.09
C GLU A 72 -12.98 24.28 2.08
N GLY A 73 -13.98 24.65 2.89
CA GLY A 73 -14.55 26.01 2.89
C GLY A 73 -15.41 26.32 1.66
N ILE A 74 -15.82 25.30 0.88
CA ILE A 74 -16.56 25.46 -0.37
C ILE A 74 -18.01 25.01 -0.18
N GLY A 75 -18.96 25.93 -0.40
CA GLY A 75 -20.40 25.66 -0.37
C GLY A 75 -20.92 24.89 -1.59
N ALA A 76 -22.21 24.58 -1.58
CA ALA A 76 -22.93 23.89 -2.66
C ALA A 76 -23.63 24.85 -3.65
N GLY A 77 -23.67 26.14 -3.35
CA GLY A 77 -24.20 27.18 -4.23
C GLY A 77 -23.16 27.76 -5.20
N GLU A 78 -23.63 28.52 -6.18
CA GLU A 78 -22.77 29.28 -7.12
C GLU A 78 -22.08 30.49 -6.44
N THR A 79 -22.69 31.03 -5.38
CA THR A 79 -22.10 32.09 -4.56
C THR A 79 -21.07 31.50 -3.61
N PRO A 80 -19.80 31.96 -3.63
CA PRO A 80 -18.79 31.52 -2.67
C PRO A 80 -19.21 31.82 -1.22
N VAL A 81 -18.82 30.93 -0.30
CA VAL A 81 -18.94 31.20 1.13
C VAL A 81 -17.80 32.12 1.55
N GLU A 82 -18.13 33.22 2.20
CA GLU A 82 -17.18 34.21 2.70
C GLU A 82 -16.96 34.03 4.22
N ALA A 83 -15.77 34.37 4.69
CA ALA A 83 -15.37 34.34 6.09
C ALA A 83 -14.79 35.70 6.50
N ARG A 84 -15.40 36.33 7.50
CA ARG A 84 -14.97 37.61 8.06
C ARG A 84 -14.07 37.37 9.27
N LEU A 85 -12.87 37.94 9.26
CA LEU A 85 -11.85 37.76 10.30
C LEU A 85 -11.59 39.03 11.10
N GLY A 86 -11.44 38.85 12.42
CA GLY A 86 -11.05 39.89 13.36
C GLY A 86 -12.09 41.02 13.53
N PRO A 87 -11.83 41.98 14.44
CA PRO A 87 -12.76 43.07 14.74
C PRO A 87 -12.93 44.07 13.58
N ALA A 88 -11.99 44.11 12.62
CA ALA A 88 -12.08 44.93 11.41
C ALA A 88 -12.93 44.28 10.29
N GLY A 89 -13.31 43.01 10.43
CA GLY A 89 -14.22 42.33 9.51
C GLY A 89 -13.66 42.05 8.11
N THR A 90 -12.35 41.83 7.98
CA THR A 90 -11.71 41.50 6.70
C THR A 90 -12.35 40.25 6.10
N SER A 91 -12.99 40.38 4.93
CA SER A 91 -13.64 39.26 4.22
C SER A 91 -12.63 38.52 3.35
N LEU A 92 -12.55 37.21 3.52
CA LEU A 92 -11.81 36.28 2.67
C LEU A 92 -12.77 35.17 2.19
N PRO A 93 -12.47 34.48 1.07
CA PRO A 93 -13.12 33.21 0.77
C PRO A 93 -12.93 32.21 1.92
N ALA A 94 -13.99 31.51 2.32
CA ALA A 94 -13.93 30.55 3.43
C ALA A 94 -12.97 29.37 3.18
N SER A 95 -12.61 29.11 1.92
CA SER A 95 -11.57 28.14 1.56
C SER A 95 -10.15 28.53 1.99
N ALA A 96 -9.91 29.80 2.34
CA ALA A 96 -8.66 30.24 2.98
C ALA A 96 -8.63 29.93 4.48
N VAL A 97 -9.79 29.76 5.13
CA VAL A 97 -9.95 29.50 6.57
C VAL A 97 -11.06 28.48 6.86
N PRO A 98 -10.97 27.24 6.35
CA PRO A 98 -11.99 26.22 6.55
C PRO A 98 -12.09 25.78 8.01
N CYS A 99 -13.28 25.35 8.44
CA CYS A 99 -13.57 24.95 9.82
C CYS A 99 -12.58 23.88 10.33
N ALA A 100 -12.27 22.89 9.50
CA ALA A 100 -11.35 21.79 9.83
C ALA A 100 -9.90 22.23 10.09
N GLY A 101 -9.50 23.43 9.64
CA GLY A 101 -8.16 23.97 9.90
C GLY A 101 -7.92 24.22 11.39
N CYS A 102 -8.89 24.87 12.05
CA CYS A 102 -8.83 25.15 13.49
C CYS A 102 -9.41 24.02 14.34
N HIS A 103 -10.55 23.44 13.93
CA HIS A 103 -11.26 22.46 14.74
C HIS A 103 -10.81 21.00 14.54
N GLY A 104 -9.87 20.75 13.63
CA GLY A 104 -9.50 19.39 13.22
C GLY A 104 -10.54 18.76 12.31
N ARG A 105 -10.28 17.55 11.80
CA ARG A 105 -11.24 16.80 10.96
C ARG A 105 -12.27 16.02 11.75
N ASP A 106 -11.98 15.79 13.03
CA ASP A 106 -12.78 15.10 14.03
C ASP A 106 -13.53 16.08 14.95
N GLY A 107 -13.38 17.39 14.72
CA GLY A 107 -14.03 18.44 15.49
C GLY A 107 -13.50 18.66 16.91
N ARG A 108 -12.35 18.09 17.30
CA ARG A 108 -11.86 18.16 18.69
C ARG A 108 -11.12 19.45 19.07
N GLY A 109 -10.78 20.30 18.11
CA GLY A 109 -10.04 21.53 18.34
C GLY A 109 -8.52 21.33 18.36
N ARG A 110 -7.78 22.22 17.68
CA ARG A 110 -6.31 22.17 17.61
C ARG A 110 -5.68 23.47 18.12
N PRO A 111 -5.05 23.45 19.31
CA PRO A 111 -4.33 24.60 19.83
C PRO A 111 -3.14 25.01 18.95
N GLU A 112 -3.14 26.24 18.45
CA GLU A 112 -2.06 26.82 17.63
C GLU A 112 -1.95 28.32 17.87
N GLY A 113 -0.73 28.88 17.87
CA GLY A 113 -0.52 30.34 17.94
C GLY A 113 -1.07 31.03 19.20
N GLY A 114 -1.39 30.28 20.26
CA GLY A 114 -2.07 30.77 21.47
C GLY A 114 -3.60 30.65 21.42
N ILE A 115 -4.18 30.40 20.25
CA ILE A 115 -5.61 30.11 20.07
C ILE A 115 -5.89 28.67 20.52
N ARG A 116 -7.03 28.44 21.18
CA ARG A 116 -7.51 27.10 21.57
C ARG A 116 -8.93 26.89 21.04
N PRO A 117 -9.09 26.41 19.79
CA PRO A 117 -10.40 26.10 19.24
C PRO A 117 -11.09 25.02 20.09
N PRO A 118 -12.38 25.18 20.44
CA PRO A 118 -13.11 24.19 21.24
C PRO A 118 -13.46 22.93 20.44
N GLU A 119 -13.85 21.88 21.17
CA GLU A 119 -14.54 20.73 20.59
C GLU A 119 -15.93 21.15 20.08
N ILE A 120 -16.19 20.88 18.81
CA ILE A 120 -17.43 21.21 18.08
C ILE A 120 -18.12 19.96 17.52
N THR A 121 -17.82 18.79 18.08
CA THR A 121 -18.60 17.57 17.83
C THR A 121 -20.06 17.81 18.22
N TRP A 122 -21.02 17.31 17.45
CA TRP A 122 -22.43 17.61 17.71
C TRP A 122 -22.88 17.12 19.10
N ARG A 123 -22.32 16.01 19.58
CA ARG A 123 -22.50 15.53 20.95
C ARG A 123 -21.99 16.53 21.99
N HIS A 124 -20.82 17.14 21.78
CA HIS A 124 -20.29 18.16 22.70
C HIS A 124 -21.17 19.42 22.68
N LEU A 125 -21.47 19.95 21.49
CA LEU A 125 -22.29 21.15 21.29
C LEU A 125 -23.69 21.02 21.91
N THR A 126 -24.36 19.87 21.73
CA THR A 126 -25.68 19.62 22.32
C THR A 126 -25.65 19.27 23.82
N SER A 127 -24.48 18.94 24.38
CA SER A 127 -24.28 18.73 25.82
C SER A 127 -23.99 20.02 26.61
N ALA A 128 -23.67 21.11 25.90
CA ALA A 128 -23.39 22.42 26.50
C ALA A 128 -24.59 23.01 27.26
N ARG A 129 -24.34 24.06 28.05
CA ARG A 129 -25.36 24.76 28.85
C ARG A 129 -25.23 26.28 28.67
N PRO A 130 -26.14 26.93 27.93
CA PRO A 130 -27.24 26.36 27.15
C PRO A 130 -26.75 25.46 26.00
N ALA A 131 -27.58 24.51 25.59
CA ALA A 131 -27.23 23.58 24.51
C ALA A 131 -27.32 24.26 23.14
N TYR A 132 -26.47 23.87 22.20
CA TYR A 132 -26.63 24.26 20.81
C TYR A 132 -27.81 23.52 20.17
N ASP A 133 -28.50 24.25 19.29
CA ASP A 133 -29.47 23.79 18.30
C ASP A 133 -29.11 24.41 16.93
N GLU A 134 -29.90 24.15 15.89
CA GLU A 134 -29.59 24.67 14.55
C GLU A 134 -29.64 26.20 14.45
N ALA A 135 -30.54 26.86 15.20
CA ALA A 135 -30.69 28.32 15.18
C ALA A 135 -29.56 29.03 15.94
N SER A 136 -29.15 28.48 17.08
CA SER A 136 -28.00 28.98 17.84
C SER A 136 -26.67 28.63 17.18
N LEU A 137 -26.54 27.49 16.48
CA LEU A 137 -25.41 27.21 15.61
C LEU A 137 -25.32 28.22 14.45
N ALA A 138 -26.44 28.53 13.79
CA ALA A 138 -26.50 29.55 12.73
C ALA A 138 -25.98 30.91 13.21
N ARG A 139 -26.47 31.36 14.37
CA ARG A 139 -26.07 32.61 15.03
C ARG A 139 -24.60 32.58 15.49
N ALA A 140 -24.12 31.44 16.01
CA ALA A 140 -22.72 31.26 16.38
C ALA A 140 -21.78 31.38 15.16
N LEU A 141 -22.11 30.77 14.03
CA LEU A 141 -21.30 30.81 12.81
C LEU A 141 -21.39 32.16 12.08
N GLY A 142 -22.58 32.77 12.00
CA GLY A 142 -22.81 34.01 11.24
C GLY A 142 -22.52 35.30 12.00
N GLU A 143 -22.85 35.35 13.30
CA GLU A 143 -22.72 36.55 14.15
C GLU A 143 -21.61 36.40 15.20
N GLY A 144 -21.30 35.16 15.59
CA GLY A 144 -20.32 34.89 16.65
C GLY A 144 -20.89 34.91 18.05
N ILE A 145 -22.18 34.59 18.20
CA ILE A 145 -22.87 34.64 19.48
C ILE A 145 -23.37 33.25 19.82
N ASP A 146 -22.96 32.73 20.96
CA ASP A 146 -23.24 31.37 21.41
C ASP A 146 -24.67 31.20 22.00
N PRO A 147 -25.09 29.99 22.42
CA PRO A 147 -26.38 29.76 23.07
C PRO A 147 -26.60 30.54 24.38
N ALA A 148 -25.54 30.94 25.10
CA ALA A 148 -25.63 31.77 26.29
C ALA A 148 -25.83 33.27 25.98
N GLY A 149 -25.48 33.69 24.75
CA GLY A 149 -25.46 35.10 24.35
C GLY A 149 -24.05 35.71 24.39
N GLU A 150 -23.03 34.91 24.70
CA GLU A 150 -21.64 35.34 24.79
C GLU A 150 -20.97 35.39 23.41
N ARG A 151 -19.96 36.26 23.28
CA ARG A 151 -19.21 36.40 22.03
C ARG A 151 -18.11 35.34 21.94
N LEU A 152 -18.12 34.59 20.85
CA LEU A 152 -17.04 33.65 20.49
C LEU A 152 -15.73 34.41 20.24
N GLU A 153 -14.61 33.75 20.51
CA GLU A 153 -13.25 34.27 20.31
C GLU A 153 -13.09 35.03 18.98
N PRO A 154 -12.46 36.23 18.95
CA PRO A 154 -12.31 37.03 17.73
C PRO A 154 -11.48 36.36 16.61
N ALA A 155 -10.73 35.31 16.95
CA ALA A 155 -9.99 34.48 16.01
C ALA A 155 -10.88 33.51 15.21
N MET A 156 -12.06 33.15 15.72
CA MET A 156 -13.00 32.30 15.00
C MET A 156 -13.68 33.14 13.89
N PRO A 157 -13.63 32.72 12.60
CA PRO A 157 -14.24 33.50 11.53
C PRO A 157 -15.77 33.61 11.67
N ARG A 158 -16.37 34.66 11.10
CA ARG A 158 -17.82 34.77 10.93
C ARG A 158 -18.19 34.49 9.48
N PHE A 159 -18.97 33.45 9.25
CA PHE A 159 -19.23 32.93 7.91
C PHE A 159 -20.51 33.51 7.32
N VAL A 160 -20.43 33.96 6.07
CA VAL A 160 -21.55 34.42 5.26
C VAL A 160 -21.83 33.35 4.22
N MET A 161 -22.91 32.60 4.40
CA MET A 161 -23.29 31.46 3.58
C MET A 161 -24.80 31.43 3.35
N SER A 162 -25.27 30.64 2.37
CA SER A 162 -26.71 30.44 2.19
C SER A 162 -27.30 29.59 3.33
N TRP A 163 -28.61 29.70 3.55
CA TRP A 163 -29.32 28.81 4.48
C TRP A 163 -29.19 27.32 4.10
N ARG A 164 -29.01 27.01 2.81
CA ARG A 164 -28.75 25.64 2.33
C ARG A 164 -27.38 25.15 2.76
N ASP A 165 -26.35 25.98 2.61
CA ASP A 165 -24.98 25.66 3.02
C ASP A 165 -24.86 25.47 4.53
N LEU A 166 -25.56 26.31 5.30
CA LEU A 166 -25.65 26.20 6.75
C LEU A 166 -26.37 24.92 7.19
N ALA A 167 -27.48 24.56 6.53
CA ALA A 167 -28.19 23.30 6.79
C ALA A 167 -27.32 22.07 6.44
N ASN A 168 -26.62 22.10 5.30
CA ASN A 168 -25.66 21.07 4.91
C ASN A 168 -24.54 20.92 5.97
N LEU A 169 -23.94 22.03 6.41
CA LEU A 169 -22.93 22.03 7.46
C LEU A 169 -23.46 21.48 8.78
N GLY A 170 -24.67 21.87 9.19
CA GLY A 170 -25.35 21.34 10.37
C GLY A 170 -25.64 19.84 10.28
N ALA A 171 -26.00 19.33 9.09
CA ALA A 171 -26.15 17.90 8.84
C ALA A 171 -24.80 17.17 9.00
N TYR A 172 -23.73 17.67 8.38
CA TYR A 172 -22.41 17.08 8.51
C TYR A 172 -21.84 17.12 9.94
N LEU A 173 -22.05 18.21 10.70
CA LEU A 173 -21.58 18.28 12.10
C LEU A 173 -22.19 17.18 12.98
N LYS A 174 -23.43 16.75 12.71
CA LYS A 174 -24.10 15.62 13.38
C LYS A 174 -23.42 14.27 13.09
N ARG A 175 -22.75 14.16 11.95
CA ARG A 175 -22.07 12.95 11.43
C ARG A 175 -20.54 12.99 11.61
N LEU A 176 -19.98 14.15 11.97
CA LEU A 176 -18.55 14.46 12.03
C LEU A 176 -17.71 13.46 12.85
N GLU A 177 -18.21 13.01 14.00
CA GLU A 177 -17.50 12.06 14.88
C GLU A 177 -17.30 10.68 14.23
N GLU A 178 -18.12 10.37 13.23
CA GLU A 178 -18.31 9.06 12.60
C GLU A 178 -17.77 9.02 11.15
N ASP A 179 -17.60 10.17 10.48
CA ASP A 179 -16.96 10.32 9.15
C ASP A 179 -15.42 10.24 9.22
N ARG A 180 -14.94 9.08 9.69
CA ARG A 180 -13.51 8.73 9.74
C ARG A 180 -13.11 7.93 8.51
N ASP A 181 -11.82 7.95 8.18
CA ASP A 181 -11.29 7.05 7.15
C ASP A 181 -11.58 5.59 7.53
N PRO A 182 -12.08 4.75 6.60
CA PRO A 182 -12.32 3.33 6.86
C PRO A 182 -11.09 2.66 7.46
N GLY A 183 -11.30 1.74 8.39
CA GLY A 183 -10.25 1.04 9.15
C GLY A 183 -9.60 1.85 10.27
N LEU A 184 -9.90 3.14 10.45
CA LEU A 184 -9.39 3.96 11.56
C LEU A 184 -10.43 4.09 12.70
N HIS A 185 -10.30 3.23 13.70
CA HIS A 185 -11.19 3.20 14.87
C HIS A 185 -10.53 3.87 16.09
N GLU A 186 -11.23 3.91 17.23
CA GLU A 186 -10.69 4.52 18.47
C GLU A 186 -9.57 3.68 19.10
N ALA A 187 -9.76 2.37 19.19
CA ALA A 187 -8.81 1.44 19.82
C ALA A 187 -8.07 0.52 18.82
N ARG A 188 -8.38 0.60 17.52
CA ARG A 188 -7.73 -0.22 16.48
C ARG A 188 -7.52 0.52 15.16
N LEU A 189 -6.55 0.06 14.37
CA LEU A 189 -6.27 0.51 13.01
C LEU A 189 -6.06 -0.72 12.12
N ARG A 190 -6.88 -0.86 11.08
CA ARG A 190 -6.89 -2.03 10.19
C ARG A 190 -6.10 -1.74 8.91
N LEU A 191 -5.24 -2.67 8.51
CA LEU A 191 -4.35 -2.57 7.36
C LEU A 191 -4.65 -3.70 6.38
N GLY A 192 -4.85 -3.38 5.10
CA GLY A 192 -5.15 -4.36 4.06
C GLY A 192 -3.89 -4.89 3.40
N THR A 193 -3.92 -6.15 2.93
CA THR A 193 -2.88 -6.70 2.05
C THR A 193 -3.43 -7.79 1.14
N LEU A 194 -2.84 -7.94 -0.04
CA LEU A 194 -3.20 -8.95 -1.04
C LEU A 194 -2.11 -10.01 -1.08
N LEU A 195 -2.40 -11.24 -0.66
CA LEU A 195 -1.40 -12.32 -0.56
C LEU A 195 -1.92 -13.60 -1.24
N PRO A 196 -1.26 -14.09 -2.31
CA PRO A 196 -1.69 -15.30 -3.01
C PRO A 196 -1.65 -16.51 -2.07
N SER A 197 -2.77 -17.25 -1.95
CA SER A 197 -2.78 -18.49 -1.16
C SER A 197 -2.35 -19.72 -1.97
N ALA A 198 -2.46 -19.63 -3.30
CA ALA A 198 -2.20 -20.71 -4.26
C ALA A 198 -1.22 -20.29 -5.37
N GLY A 199 -0.80 -21.27 -6.19
CA GLY A 199 0.11 -21.06 -7.31
C GLY A 199 1.57 -20.76 -6.92
N PRO A 200 2.41 -20.33 -7.88
CA PRO A 200 3.86 -20.17 -7.68
C PRO A 200 4.26 -19.19 -6.57
N LEU A 201 3.40 -18.21 -6.27
CA LEU A 201 3.67 -17.17 -5.27
C LEU A 201 3.14 -17.52 -3.86
N ALA A 202 2.45 -18.65 -3.68
CA ALA A 202 1.88 -19.03 -2.39
C ALA A 202 2.90 -19.10 -1.24
N ALA A 203 4.13 -19.53 -1.53
CA ALA A 203 5.20 -19.54 -0.53
C ALA A 203 5.60 -18.12 -0.10
N ALA A 204 5.78 -17.21 -1.06
CA ALA A 204 6.06 -15.81 -0.79
C ALA A 204 4.89 -15.12 -0.07
N GLY A 205 3.64 -15.42 -0.44
CA GLY A 205 2.44 -14.92 0.25
C GLY A 205 2.42 -15.29 1.74
N ARG A 206 2.77 -16.54 2.08
CA ARG A 206 2.93 -16.98 3.48
C ARG A 206 4.08 -16.26 4.20
N THR A 207 5.24 -16.10 3.55
CA THR A 207 6.38 -15.35 4.10
C THR A 207 6.01 -13.92 4.44
N VAL A 208 5.38 -13.19 3.51
CA VAL A 208 4.93 -11.80 3.69
C VAL A 208 3.91 -11.72 4.83
N GLY A 209 2.88 -12.58 4.81
CA GLY A 209 1.84 -12.59 5.84
C GLY A 209 2.36 -12.84 7.25
N ALA A 210 3.24 -13.84 7.43
CA ALA A 210 3.85 -14.15 8.72
C ALA A 210 4.75 -13.01 9.23
N LEU A 211 5.55 -12.40 8.34
CA LEU A 211 6.45 -11.30 8.72
C LEU A 211 5.70 -10.01 9.06
N LEU A 212 4.64 -9.68 8.29
CA LEU A 212 3.76 -8.55 8.59
C LEU A 212 3.04 -8.75 9.92
N GLN A 213 2.45 -9.93 10.15
CA GLN A 213 1.76 -10.23 11.40
C GLN A 213 2.70 -10.10 12.61
N ALA A 214 3.90 -10.67 12.54
CA ALA A 214 4.90 -10.53 13.59
C ALA A 214 5.32 -9.07 13.84
N ALA A 215 5.43 -8.24 12.80
CA ALA A 215 5.78 -6.83 12.92
C ALA A 215 4.67 -6.01 13.58
N LEU A 216 3.41 -6.26 13.23
CA LEU A 216 2.26 -5.62 13.88
C LEU A 216 2.12 -6.10 15.34
N ASP A 217 2.37 -7.37 15.63
CA ASP A 217 2.31 -7.90 17.00
C ASP A 217 3.42 -7.33 17.90
N GLU A 218 4.62 -7.08 17.37
CA GLU A 218 5.67 -6.36 18.11
C GLU A 218 5.27 -4.91 18.41
N LEU A 219 4.72 -4.19 17.43
CA LEU A 219 4.18 -2.84 17.63
C LEU A 219 3.02 -2.83 18.65
N ASN A 220 2.14 -3.84 18.61
CA ASN A 220 1.03 -4.01 19.55
C ASN A 220 1.51 -4.31 20.97
N GLN A 221 2.54 -5.14 21.13
CA GLN A 221 3.17 -5.40 22.43
C GLN A 221 3.81 -4.15 23.04
N ALA A 222 4.26 -3.21 22.20
CA ALA A 222 4.74 -1.89 22.61
C ALA A 222 3.63 -0.85 22.91
N GLY A 223 2.36 -1.26 22.93
CA GLY A 223 1.20 -0.38 23.17
C GLY A 223 0.49 0.12 21.91
N GLY A 224 0.85 -0.42 20.74
CA GLY A 224 0.28 -0.03 19.44
C GLY A 224 0.79 1.34 18.98
N ILE A 225 0.03 2.01 18.11
CA ILE A 225 0.34 3.37 17.65
C ILE A 225 -0.75 4.32 18.14
N HIS A 226 -0.36 5.30 18.96
CA HIS A 226 -1.27 6.28 19.58
C HIS A 226 -2.42 5.67 20.40
N GLY A 227 -2.21 4.47 20.95
CA GLY A 227 -3.22 3.70 21.68
C GLY A 227 -4.10 2.79 20.81
N ARG A 228 -3.86 2.75 19.49
CA ARG A 228 -4.56 1.84 18.56
C ARG A 228 -3.77 0.57 18.33
N ARG A 229 -4.44 -0.58 18.51
CA ARG A 229 -3.96 -1.89 18.07
C ARG A 229 -3.97 -1.98 16.54
N LEU A 230 -2.87 -2.41 15.94
CA LEU A 230 -2.76 -2.66 14.50
C LEU A 230 -3.29 -4.06 14.16
N GLU A 231 -4.09 -4.17 13.11
CA GLU A 231 -4.70 -5.42 12.66
C GLU A 231 -4.50 -5.61 11.15
N LEU A 232 -4.10 -6.81 10.72
CA LEU A 232 -3.90 -7.14 9.30
C LEU A 232 -5.15 -7.82 8.73
N VAL A 233 -5.59 -7.37 7.56
CA VAL A 233 -6.69 -7.93 6.77
C VAL A 233 -6.11 -8.45 5.47
N ILE A 234 -6.11 -9.77 5.31
CA ILE A 234 -5.51 -10.45 4.16
C ILE A 234 -6.64 -10.89 3.20
N ALA A 235 -6.53 -10.54 1.92
CA ALA A 235 -7.34 -11.10 0.86
C ALA A 235 -6.44 -11.82 -0.17
N ASP A 236 -6.96 -12.87 -0.80
CA ASP A 236 -6.26 -13.57 -1.89
C ASP A 236 -6.57 -12.87 -3.23
N PRO A 237 -5.57 -12.35 -3.96
CA PRO A 237 -5.78 -11.76 -5.29
C PRO A 237 -6.15 -12.81 -6.36
N GLY A 238 -6.04 -14.11 -6.08
CA GLY A 238 -6.31 -15.17 -7.05
C GLY A 238 -5.26 -15.25 -8.18
N PRO A 239 -5.55 -16.00 -9.25
CA PRO A 239 -4.57 -16.32 -10.29
C PRO A 239 -4.43 -15.24 -11.37
N ASP A 240 -5.39 -14.31 -11.49
CA ASP A 240 -5.47 -13.39 -12.63
C ASP A 240 -5.79 -11.94 -12.21
N ARG A 241 -5.88 -11.05 -13.20
CA ARG A 241 -6.09 -9.62 -12.96
C ARG A 241 -7.52 -9.32 -12.48
N ALA A 242 -8.54 -9.99 -13.03
CA ALA A 242 -9.92 -9.73 -12.66
C ALA A 242 -10.20 -10.20 -11.22
N SER A 243 -9.66 -11.36 -10.82
CA SER A 243 -9.70 -11.80 -9.43
C SER A 243 -8.98 -10.82 -8.49
N ALA A 244 -7.84 -10.27 -8.92
CA ALA A 244 -7.05 -9.35 -8.10
C ALA A 244 -7.73 -7.98 -7.94
N GLU A 245 -8.35 -7.45 -9.00
CA GLU A 245 -9.15 -6.22 -8.94
C GLU A 245 -10.38 -6.39 -8.05
N ALA A 246 -11.07 -7.53 -8.13
CA ALA A 246 -12.20 -7.85 -7.23
C ALA A 246 -11.77 -8.00 -5.76
N ALA A 247 -10.63 -8.64 -5.49
CA ALA A 247 -10.07 -8.76 -4.14
C ALA A 247 -9.64 -7.39 -3.57
N LEU A 248 -9.07 -6.51 -4.41
CA LEU A 248 -8.73 -5.15 -4.02
C LEU A 248 -9.98 -4.31 -3.71
N ALA A 249 -10.99 -4.32 -4.59
CA ALA A 249 -12.26 -3.64 -4.36
C ALA A 249 -12.92 -4.13 -3.06
N GLY A 250 -12.93 -5.45 -2.83
CA GLY A 250 -13.41 -6.05 -1.59
C GLY A 250 -12.70 -5.53 -0.34
N LEU A 251 -11.39 -5.26 -0.39
CA LEU A 251 -10.66 -4.62 0.72
C LEU A 251 -11.00 -3.13 0.87
N VAL A 252 -11.10 -2.39 -0.24
CA VAL A 252 -11.31 -0.93 -0.25
C VAL A 252 -12.73 -0.54 0.18
N GLU A 253 -13.74 -1.26 -0.32
CA GLU A 253 -15.16 -0.97 -0.12
C GLU A 253 -15.72 -1.70 1.11
N GLY A 254 -15.52 -3.01 1.21
CA GLY A 254 -16.08 -3.86 2.27
C GLY A 254 -15.10 -4.21 3.40
N GLY A 255 -13.80 -4.03 3.17
CA GLY A 255 -12.76 -4.51 4.08
C GLY A 255 -12.60 -3.68 5.35
N ASP A 256 -13.02 -2.40 5.33
CA ASP A 256 -12.79 -1.42 6.41
C ASP A 256 -11.30 -1.39 6.79
N VAL A 257 -10.45 -1.00 5.82
CA VAL A 257 -8.99 -0.87 5.96
C VAL A 257 -8.54 0.57 5.71
N PHE A 258 -7.54 1.02 6.46
CA PHE A 258 -7.03 2.39 6.45
C PHE A 258 -5.97 2.65 5.37
N ALA A 259 -5.08 1.67 5.19
CA ALA A 259 -4.00 1.70 4.23
C ALA A 259 -3.70 0.27 3.73
N LEU A 260 -3.06 0.15 2.58
CA LEU A 260 -2.48 -1.11 2.12
C LEU A 260 -1.01 -1.24 2.55
N LEU A 261 -0.64 -2.43 3.00
CA LEU A 261 0.72 -2.74 3.45
C LEU A 261 1.29 -3.95 2.69
N ALA A 262 2.37 -3.71 1.96
CA ALA A 262 3.16 -4.70 1.20
C ALA A 262 2.34 -5.77 0.44
N PRO A 263 1.39 -5.39 -0.44
CA PRO A 263 0.61 -6.35 -1.22
C PRO A 263 1.47 -7.08 -2.27
N LEU A 264 1.21 -8.37 -2.45
CA LEU A 264 1.87 -9.26 -3.42
C LEU A 264 0.89 -9.68 -4.53
N ALA A 265 0.41 -8.71 -5.33
CA ALA A 265 -0.41 -8.98 -6.51
C ALA A 265 0.24 -8.41 -7.78
N PRO A 266 1.16 -9.15 -8.45
CA PRO A 266 1.86 -8.65 -9.64
C PRO A 266 0.94 -8.23 -10.79
N ALA A 267 -0.25 -8.84 -10.91
CA ALA A 267 -1.26 -8.48 -11.90
C ALA A 267 -1.79 -7.03 -11.78
N LEU A 268 -1.63 -6.41 -10.60
CA LEU A 268 -2.04 -5.04 -10.27
C LEU A 268 -0.89 -4.04 -10.16
N ALA A 269 0.36 -4.50 -10.25
CA ALA A 269 1.53 -3.73 -9.81
C ALA A 269 1.61 -2.32 -10.42
N GLU A 270 1.26 -2.20 -11.70
CA GLU A 270 1.29 -0.96 -12.48
C GLU A 270 -0.06 -0.21 -12.50
N ARG A 271 -1.03 -0.60 -11.65
CA ARG A 271 -2.40 -0.04 -11.59
C ARG A 271 -2.80 0.48 -10.22
N TYR A 272 -2.01 0.24 -9.16
CA TYR A 272 -2.36 0.68 -7.80
C TYR A 272 -2.63 2.19 -7.70
N GLY A 273 -1.88 3.05 -8.40
CA GLY A 273 -2.17 4.50 -8.42
C GLY A 273 -3.58 4.81 -8.93
N GLU A 274 -3.95 4.23 -10.09
CA GLU A 274 -5.29 4.38 -10.69
C GLU A 274 -6.41 3.86 -9.76
N LEU A 275 -6.21 2.66 -9.20
CA LEU A 275 -7.24 1.93 -8.45
C LEU A 275 -7.45 2.49 -7.03
N LEU A 276 -6.44 3.12 -6.44
CA LEU A 276 -6.50 3.68 -5.08
C LEU A 276 -6.87 5.16 -5.04
N ALA A 277 -6.65 5.90 -6.14
CA ALA A 277 -6.92 7.33 -6.22
C ALA A 277 -8.36 7.73 -5.83
N PRO A 278 -9.44 7.06 -6.28
CA PRO A 278 -10.81 7.44 -5.94
C PRO A 278 -11.11 7.41 -4.44
N GLY A 279 -10.52 6.44 -3.72
CA GLY A 279 -10.68 6.28 -2.27
C GLY A 279 -9.63 6.99 -1.41
N GLY A 280 -8.66 7.67 -2.02
CA GLY A 280 -7.53 8.29 -1.31
C GLY A 280 -6.66 7.29 -0.53
N MET A 281 -6.71 5.99 -0.85
CA MET A 281 -6.13 4.90 -0.05
C MET A 281 -4.60 4.86 -0.19
N PRO A 282 -3.80 5.12 0.86
CA PRO A 282 -2.36 5.01 0.79
C PRO A 282 -1.90 3.55 0.75
N LEU A 283 -0.82 3.28 0.00
CA LEU A 283 -0.14 1.98 -0.08
C LEU A 283 1.33 2.19 0.28
N VAL A 284 1.82 1.45 1.28
CA VAL A 284 3.25 1.37 1.62
C VAL A 284 3.74 -0.05 1.36
N GLY A 285 4.72 -0.25 0.46
CA GLY A 285 5.13 -1.61 0.11
C GLY A 285 6.20 -1.73 -0.98
N PRO A 286 6.93 -2.86 -1.05
CA PRO A 286 7.84 -3.14 -2.15
C PRO A 286 7.04 -3.40 -3.44
N LEU A 287 7.11 -2.47 -4.38
CA LEU A 287 6.47 -2.55 -5.69
C LEU A 287 7.54 -2.45 -6.81
N PRO A 288 7.29 -3.04 -8.00
CA PRO A 288 8.23 -2.96 -9.12
C PRO A 288 8.28 -1.58 -9.79
N GLY A 289 7.40 -0.64 -9.42
CA GLY A 289 7.48 0.77 -9.79
C GLY A 289 6.23 1.55 -9.36
N PRO A 290 6.37 2.79 -8.85
CA PRO A 290 5.24 3.71 -8.70
C PRO A 290 4.90 4.36 -10.06
N GLY A 291 4.02 3.73 -10.83
CA GLY A 291 3.63 4.22 -12.16
C GLY A 291 2.89 5.57 -12.14
N GLY A 292 3.38 6.54 -12.93
CA GLY A 292 2.69 7.77 -13.35
C GLY A 292 2.35 8.80 -12.26
N GLU A 293 1.75 9.93 -12.67
CA GLU A 293 1.27 10.97 -11.73
C GLU A 293 0.20 10.46 -10.74
N ALA A 294 -0.52 9.39 -11.10
CA ALA A 294 -1.48 8.70 -10.24
C ALA A 294 -0.83 8.06 -8.99
N SER A 295 0.50 7.98 -8.90
CA SER A 295 1.22 7.36 -7.76
C SER A 295 1.31 8.21 -6.48
N ARG A 296 0.56 9.31 -6.31
CA ARG A 296 0.63 10.11 -5.06
C ARG A 296 0.42 9.28 -3.79
N LEU A 297 -0.42 8.25 -3.87
CA LEU A 297 -0.79 7.41 -2.73
C LEU A 297 0.18 6.23 -2.50
N VAL A 298 1.14 6.01 -3.39
CA VAL A 298 2.01 4.83 -3.40
C VAL A 298 3.39 5.21 -2.87
N PHE A 299 3.88 4.50 -1.86
CA PHE A 299 5.17 4.72 -1.23
C PHE A 299 5.98 3.42 -1.21
N ALA A 300 6.97 3.33 -2.10
CA ALA A 300 7.89 2.20 -2.17
C ALA A 300 9.14 2.47 -1.30
N PRO A 301 9.48 1.63 -0.31
CA PRO A 301 10.71 1.80 0.47
C PRO A 301 11.97 1.73 -0.41
N LEU A 302 11.99 0.81 -1.38
CA LEU A 302 13.14 0.52 -2.24
C LEU A 302 12.78 0.72 -3.72
N PRO A 303 13.75 1.07 -4.58
CA PRO A 303 13.51 1.22 -6.02
C PRO A 303 13.12 -0.11 -6.66
N GLY A 304 12.19 -0.05 -7.61
CA GLY A 304 11.82 -1.18 -8.45
C GLY A 304 12.81 -1.38 -9.60
N PRO A 305 12.59 -2.37 -10.48
CA PRO A 305 13.43 -2.59 -11.66
C PRO A 305 13.51 -1.37 -12.58
N GLY A 306 12.45 -0.54 -12.66
CA GLY A 306 12.43 0.68 -13.46
C GLY A 306 13.44 1.72 -12.99
N GLU A 307 13.45 2.05 -11.70
CA GLU A 307 14.40 3.01 -11.12
C GLU A 307 15.82 2.44 -11.07
N GLN A 308 15.97 1.14 -10.82
CA GLN A 308 17.26 0.44 -10.89
C GLN A 308 17.88 0.50 -12.30
N LEU A 309 17.06 0.38 -13.35
CA LEU A 309 17.51 0.54 -14.74
C LEU A 309 17.79 2.00 -15.10
N SER A 310 17.09 2.98 -14.52
CA SER A 310 17.50 4.39 -14.60
C SER A 310 18.90 4.59 -13.99
N ALA A 311 19.16 4.05 -12.80
CA ALA A 311 20.49 4.12 -12.17
C ALA A 311 21.59 3.41 -13.00
N LEU A 312 21.26 2.32 -13.70
CA LEU A 312 22.17 1.69 -14.66
C LEU A 312 22.40 2.54 -15.92
N ALA A 313 21.39 3.27 -16.40
CA ALA A 313 21.53 4.20 -17.52
C ALA A 313 22.48 5.37 -17.18
N GLU A 314 22.39 5.93 -15.97
CA GLU A 314 23.33 6.91 -15.42
C GLU A 314 24.76 6.35 -15.38
N PHE A 315 24.92 5.16 -14.79
CA PHE A 315 26.21 4.48 -14.71
C PHE A 315 26.82 4.22 -16.10
N ALA A 316 26.02 3.69 -17.03
CA ALA A 316 26.46 3.35 -18.38
C ALA A 316 26.92 4.58 -19.18
N ALA A 317 26.23 5.72 -19.03
CA ALA A 317 26.62 6.99 -19.66
C ALA A 317 27.95 7.55 -19.10
N GLY A 318 28.28 7.26 -17.84
CA GLY A 318 29.58 7.60 -17.24
C GLY A 318 30.73 6.69 -17.68
N GLU A 319 30.45 5.42 -18.00
CA GLU A 319 31.44 4.43 -18.42
C GLU A 319 31.66 4.35 -19.95
N SER A 320 30.74 4.89 -20.75
CA SER A 320 30.84 4.91 -22.21
C SER A 320 30.04 6.07 -22.79
N ALA A 321 30.68 6.86 -23.66
CA ALA A 321 30.06 8.03 -24.28
C ALA A 321 28.80 7.65 -25.07
N PRO A 322 27.60 8.06 -24.65
CA PRO A 322 26.35 7.41 -25.09
C PRO A 322 25.98 7.67 -26.56
N GLY A 323 26.52 8.72 -27.18
CA GLY A 323 26.16 9.28 -28.51
C GLY A 323 25.73 8.27 -29.58
N GLU A 324 26.67 7.84 -30.43
CA GLU A 324 26.40 6.83 -31.47
C GLU A 324 26.62 5.38 -30.98
N THR A 325 26.84 5.16 -29.69
CA THR A 325 27.04 3.80 -29.15
C THR A 325 25.78 2.95 -29.37
N PRO A 326 25.86 1.85 -30.15
CA PRO A 326 24.69 1.04 -30.46
C PRO A 326 24.16 0.35 -29.21
N ALA A 327 22.90 0.64 -28.89
CA ALA A 327 22.22 0.19 -27.69
C ALA A 327 20.88 -0.47 -28.00
N LEU A 328 20.51 -1.47 -27.19
CA LEU A 328 19.25 -2.20 -27.31
C LEU A 328 18.59 -2.37 -25.95
N ILE A 329 17.29 -2.07 -25.86
CA ILE A 329 16.45 -2.51 -24.74
C ILE A 329 15.73 -3.79 -25.16
N VAL A 330 15.92 -4.87 -24.38
CA VAL A 330 15.26 -6.16 -24.60
C VAL A 330 14.24 -6.39 -23.48
N TYR A 331 12.99 -6.69 -23.83
CA TYR A 331 11.87 -6.73 -22.87
C TYR A 331 10.77 -7.74 -23.27
N PRO A 332 10.02 -8.32 -22.31
CA PRO A 332 8.82 -9.11 -22.61
C PRO A 332 7.60 -8.20 -22.87
N PRO A 333 6.52 -8.70 -23.49
CA PRO A 333 5.39 -7.86 -23.92
C PRO A 333 4.73 -7.05 -22.80
N GLU A 334 4.63 -7.64 -21.60
CA GLU A 334 4.09 -6.99 -20.40
C GLU A 334 4.92 -5.81 -19.89
N ALA A 335 6.21 -5.75 -20.22
CA ALA A 335 7.12 -4.67 -19.81
C ALA A 335 7.25 -3.53 -20.83
N ALA A 336 6.44 -3.52 -21.90
CA ALA A 336 6.55 -2.53 -22.99
C ALA A 336 6.51 -1.07 -22.50
N ARG A 337 5.65 -0.73 -21.53
CA ARG A 337 5.60 0.62 -20.94
C ARG A 337 6.89 0.99 -20.19
N GLN A 338 7.48 0.04 -19.46
CA GLN A 338 8.75 0.23 -18.76
C GLN A 338 9.92 0.40 -19.74
N ALA A 339 9.91 -0.35 -20.84
CA ALA A 339 10.91 -0.23 -21.90
C ALA A 339 10.88 1.14 -22.60
N GLU A 340 9.69 1.68 -22.91
CA GLU A 340 9.56 3.03 -23.50
C GLU A 340 9.94 4.15 -22.51
N ALA A 341 9.61 4.01 -21.23
CA ALA A 341 10.04 4.94 -20.18
C ALA A 341 11.57 4.95 -20.04
N LEU A 342 12.20 3.77 -20.00
CA LEU A 342 13.66 3.63 -20.00
C LEU A 342 14.29 4.20 -21.29
N ALA A 343 13.68 3.98 -22.45
CA ALA A 343 14.14 4.52 -23.71
C ALA A 343 14.11 6.05 -23.76
N THR A 344 13.06 6.64 -23.19
CA THR A 344 12.93 8.10 -23.05
C THR A 344 14.05 8.67 -22.17
N ARG A 345 14.33 8.03 -21.02
CA ARG A 345 15.43 8.43 -20.12
C ARG A 345 16.80 8.28 -20.79
N LEU A 346 17.09 7.15 -21.44
CA LEU A 346 18.34 6.92 -22.17
C LEU A 346 18.55 7.97 -23.29
N ARG A 347 17.52 8.26 -24.10
CA ARG A 347 17.61 9.31 -25.13
C ARG A 347 17.87 10.70 -24.53
N ALA A 348 17.24 11.04 -23.40
CA ALA A 348 17.50 12.28 -22.67
C ALA A 348 18.95 12.38 -22.14
N ARG A 349 19.64 11.24 -21.95
CA ARG A 349 21.07 11.17 -21.61
C ARG A 349 22.00 10.97 -22.81
N GLY A 350 21.50 11.22 -24.03
CA GLY A 350 22.33 11.28 -25.24
C GLY A 350 22.55 9.94 -25.95
N TRP A 351 21.81 8.88 -25.60
CA TRP A 351 21.83 7.62 -26.37
C TRP A 351 21.05 7.77 -27.68
N GLN A 352 21.74 8.02 -28.80
CA GLN A 352 21.10 8.32 -30.09
C GLN A 352 20.77 7.05 -30.88
N ARG A 353 21.68 6.05 -30.89
CA ARG A 353 21.49 4.76 -31.58
C ARG A 353 20.83 3.70 -30.68
N LEU A 354 19.65 4.03 -30.16
CA LEU A 354 18.89 3.18 -29.23
C LEU A 354 17.68 2.47 -29.89
N GLY A 355 17.73 1.14 -29.94
CA GLY A 355 16.64 0.26 -30.38
C GLY A 355 15.84 -0.37 -29.23
N LEU A 356 14.63 -0.83 -29.54
CA LEU A 356 13.77 -1.63 -28.66
C LEU A 356 13.47 -2.98 -29.32
N LEU A 357 13.55 -4.07 -28.57
CA LEU A 357 13.24 -5.43 -29.03
C LEU A 357 12.37 -6.17 -28.01
N GLY A 358 11.10 -6.36 -28.35
CA GLY A 358 10.20 -7.24 -27.61
C GLY A 358 10.50 -8.71 -27.91
N TYR A 359 10.74 -9.54 -26.89
CA TYR A 359 10.84 -11.00 -27.05
C TYR A 359 9.50 -11.69 -26.73
N GLY A 360 9.26 -12.87 -27.32
CA GLY A 360 8.04 -13.66 -27.09
C GLY A 360 6.77 -13.13 -27.76
N ALA A 361 6.74 -11.88 -28.23
CA ALA A 361 5.69 -11.39 -29.11
C ALA A 361 5.92 -11.83 -30.57
N PRO A 362 4.88 -11.96 -31.42
CA PRO A 362 5.08 -11.95 -32.87
C PRO A 362 5.77 -10.63 -33.25
N SER A 363 6.97 -10.74 -33.85
CA SER A 363 7.88 -9.60 -34.04
C SER A 363 7.19 -8.43 -34.75
N PRO A 364 7.02 -7.26 -34.10
CA PRO A 364 6.53 -6.08 -34.78
C PRO A 364 7.55 -5.67 -35.85
N SER A 365 7.08 -5.54 -37.08
CA SER A 365 7.89 -5.24 -38.26
C SER A 365 8.51 -3.83 -38.17
N GLY A 366 9.70 -3.74 -37.56
CA GLY A 366 10.40 -2.45 -37.37
C GLY A 366 11.87 -2.57 -36.96
N ALA A 367 12.27 -3.57 -36.18
CA ALA A 367 13.65 -3.73 -35.74
C ALA A 367 14.58 -4.26 -36.86
N LYS A 368 15.27 -3.34 -37.55
CA LYS A 368 16.41 -3.62 -38.46
C LYS A 368 17.75 -3.42 -37.72
N PRO A 369 18.88 -3.96 -38.22
CA PRO A 369 19.89 -4.56 -37.34
C PRO A 369 20.83 -3.56 -36.65
N LEU A 370 20.58 -3.32 -35.36
CA LEU A 370 21.57 -2.86 -34.38
C LEU A 370 22.41 -4.01 -33.80
N VAL A 371 22.15 -5.25 -34.20
CA VAL A 371 22.72 -6.46 -33.59
C VAL A 371 24.20 -6.64 -33.94
N ALA A 372 24.60 -6.32 -35.19
CA ALA A 372 25.95 -6.58 -35.68
C ALA A 372 27.04 -5.70 -35.03
N ASP A 373 26.68 -4.50 -34.55
CA ASP A 373 27.58 -3.55 -33.89
C ASP A 373 27.19 -3.25 -32.43
N LEU A 374 26.38 -4.12 -31.82
CA LEU A 374 25.80 -3.91 -30.49
C LEU A 374 26.86 -3.80 -29.39
N GLN A 375 26.87 -2.68 -28.66
CA GLN A 375 27.83 -2.41 -27.58
C GLN A 375 27.20 -2.35 -26.18
N ALA A 376 25.92 -1.99 -26.08
CA ALA A 376 25.18 -1.92 -24.82
C ALA A 376 23.81 -2.61 -24.93
N LEU A 377 23.43 -3.37 -23.90
CA LEU A 377 22.13 -4.03 -23.81
C LEU A 377 21.52 -3.79 -22.43
N PHE A 378 20.33 -3.20 -22.40
CA PHE A 378 19.52 -3.05 -21.20
C PHE A 378 18.43 -4.13 -21.19
N PHE A 379 18.40 -4.96 -20.16
CA PHE A 379 17.52 -6.14 -20.10
C PHE A 379 16.42 -5.98 -19.05
N LEU A 380 15.18 -6.16 -19.50
CA LEU A 380 13.97 -6.36 -18.70
C LEU A 380 13.52 -7.81 -18.95
N GLY A 381 13.25 -8.59 -17.92
CA GLY A 381 12.77 -9.97 -18.11
C GLY A 381 13.07 -10.92 -16.96
N SER A 382 13.17 -12.21 -17.28
CA SER A 382 13.52 -13.28 -16.34
C SER A 382 14.97 -13.74 -16.50
N GLY A 383 15.53 -14.34 -15.44
CA GLY A 383 16.87 -14.92 -15.49
C GLY A 383 17.07 -15.99 -16.58
N GLU A 384 16.06 -16.82 -16.88
CA GLU A 384 16.16 -17.80 -17.98
C GLU A 384 16.17 -17.12 -19.36
N ALA A 385 15.35 -16.08 -19.55
CA ALA A 385 15.37 -15.30 -20.79
C ALA A 385 16.70 -14.55 -20.96
N LEU A 386 17.32 -14.08 -19.86
CA LEU A 386 18.67 -13.50 -19.88
C LEU A 386 19.72 -14.53 -20.33
N VAL A 387 19.71 -15.74 -19.76
CA VAL A 387 20.66 -16.79 -20.13
C VAL A 387 20.50 -17.18 -21.60
N ALA A 388 19.26 -17.39 -22.07
CA ALA A 388 18.99 -17.68 -23.47
C ALA A 388 19.47 -16.57 -24.43
N LEU A 389 19.22 -15.30 -24.08
CA LEU A 389 19.70 -14.13 -24.82
C LEU A 389 21.23 -14.07 -24.86
N GLY A 390 21.89 -14.27 -23.72
CA GLY A 390 23.35 -14.30 -23.64
C GLY A 390 23.96 -15.41 -24.49
N THR A 391 23.41 -16.63 -24.44
CA THR A 391 23.85 -17.75 -25.29
C THR A 391 23.67 -17.44 -26.78
N ALA A 392 22.57 -16.79 -27.18
CA ALA A 392 22.33 -16.40 -28.57
C ALA A 392 23.30 -15.31 -29.06
N LEU A 393 23.65 -14.35 -28.19
CA LEU A 393 24.64 -13.31 -28.49
C LEU A 393 26.06 -13.88 -28.58
N ASP A 394 26.47 -14.72 -27.62
CA ASP A 394 27.78 -15.38 -27.61
C ASP A 394 27.98 -16.28 -28.85
N GLY A 395 26.94 -17.06 -29.22
CA GLY A 395 26.93 -17.85 -30.46
C GLY A 395 26.97 -17.01 -31.75
N ALA A 396 26.63 -15.72 -31.68
CA ALA A 396 26.78 -14.76 -32.76
C ALA A 396 28.11 -13.97 -32.70
N GLY A 397 29.00 -14.27 -31.74
CA GLY A 397 30.26 -13.55 -31.52
C GLY A 397 30.10 -12.19 -30.84
N LEU A 398 28.95 -11.92 -30.22
CA LEU A 398 28.59 -10.64 -29.61
C LEU A 398 28.61 -10.72 -28.09
N ALA A 399 29.35 -9.80 -27.46
CA ALA A 399 29.39 -9.65 -26.00
C ALA A 399 29.24 -8.18 -25.60
N PRO A 400 28.06 -7.56 -25.83
CA PRO A 400 27.81 -6.19 -25.37
C PRO A 400 27.91 -6.07 -23.85
N ARG A 401 28.11 -4.86 -23.33
CA ARG A 401 27.89 -4.60 -21.89
C ARG A 401 26.40 -4.79 -21.59
N LEU A 402 26.10 -5.59 -20.58
CA LEU A 402 24.73 -5.96 -20.23
C LEU A 402 24.35 -5.33 -18.89
N TYR A 403 23.23 -4.62 -18.87
CA TYR A 403 22.70 -3.92 -17.71
C TYR A 403 21.32 -4.50 -17.34
N ALA A 404 21.14 -4.96 -16.10
CA ALA A 404 19.88 -5.56 -15.65
C ALA A 404 19.61 -5.31 -14.14
N SER A 405 18.34 -5.33 -13.73
CA SER A 405 17.99 -5.33 -12.30
C SER A 405 18.34 -6.66 -11.64
N ALA A 406 19.06 -6.62 -10.51
CA ALA A 406 19.39 -7.82 -9.75
C ALA A 406 18.15 -8.59 -9.26
N GLN A 407 17.06 -7.88 -8.95
CA GLN A 407 15.79 -8.49 -8.54
C GLN A 407 15.21 -9.43 -9.62
N GLN A 408 15.51 -9.17 -10.89
CA GLN A 408 15.01 -9.94 -12.03
C GLN A 408 15.92 -11.14 -12.39
N VAL A 409 17.24 -10.98 -12.25
CA VAL A 409 18.20 -11.91 -12.91
C VAL A 409 19.36 -12.43 -12.05
N ALA A 410 19.57 -11.94 -10.82
CA ALA A 410 20.78 -12.28 -10.05
C ALA A 410 21.01 -13.79 -9.87
N GLY A 411 19.96 -14.57 -9.63
CA GLY A 411 20.04 -16.04 -9.49
C GLY A 411 20.44 -16.79 -10.76
N ALA A 412 20.36 -16.16 -11.93
CA ALA A 412 20.79 -16.73 -13.21
C ALA A 412 22.06 -16.07 -13.77
N ALA A 413 22.52 -14.96 -13.19
CA ALA A 413 23.64 -14.17 -13.69
C ALA A 413 24.92 -15.00 -13.94
N LEU A 414 25.28 -15.89 -13.01
CA LEU A 414 26.46 -16.76 -13.11
C LEU A 414 26.35 -17.87 -14.17
N ARG A 415 25.19 -18.05 -14.82
CA ARG A 415 24.97 -19.02 -15.90
C ARG A 415 25.16 -18.41 -17.31
N LEU A 416 25.48 -17.13 -17.41
CA LEU A 416 25.77 -16.49 -18.69
C LEU A 416 27.10 -17.01 -19.29
N PRO A 417 27.28 -16.95 -20.63
CA PRO A 417 28.53 -17.35 -21.27
C PRO A 417 29.74 -16.54 -20.76
N PRO A 418 30.94 -17.16 -20.64
CA PRO A 418 32.14 -16.48 -20.12
C PRO A 418 32.54 -15.19 -20.84
N ALA A 419 32.14 -15.00 -22.11
CA ALA A 419 32.37 -13.77 -22.86
C ALA A 419 31.76 -12.50 -22.21
N PHE A 420 30.76 -12.68 -21.33
CA PHE A 420 30.15 -11.59 -20.55
C PHE A 420 30.87 -11.30 -19.22
N SER A 421 31.97 -12.00 -18.89
CA SER A 421 32.73 -11.74 -17.66
C SER A 421 33.29 -10.31 -17.65
N GLY A 422 33.01 -9.55 -16.58
CA GLY A 422 33.35 -8.13 -16.50
C GLY A 422 32.54 -7.21 -17.42
N ARG A 423 31.54 -7.74 -18.14
CA ARG A 423 30.63 -6.98 -19.02
C ARG A 423 29.18 -6.95 -18.53
N LEU A 424 28.81 -7.84 -17.61
CA LEU A 424 27.52 -7.79 -16.91
C LEU A 424 27.58 -6.86 -15.70
N PHE A 425 26.63 -5.93 -15.63
CA PHE A 425 26.40 -5.01 -14.53
C PHE A 425 24.96 -5.14 -14.01
N LEU A 426 24.82 -5.31 -12.70
CA LEU A 426 23.54 -5.44 -12.02
C LEU A 426 23.31 -4.27 -11.07
N ALA A 427 22.10 -3.72 -11.09
CA ALA A 427 21.65 -2.80 -10.04
C ALA A 427 21.03 -3.57 -8.88
N TYR A 428 21.50 -3.30 -7.67
CA TYR A 428 20.94 -3.81 -6.43
C TYR A 428 20.31 -2.66 -5.63
N PRO A 429 19.05 -2.75 -5.16
CA PRO A 429 18.43 -1.71 -4.34
C PRO A 429 19.03 -1.61 -2.92
N LEU A 430 19.78 -2.65 -2.50
CA LEU A 430 20.53 -2.73 -1.25
C LEU A 430 21.62 -3.80 -1.39
N LEU A 431 22.69 -3.67 -0.62
CA LEU A 431 23.73 -4.66 -0.38
C LEU A 431 23.77 -5.06 1.11
N PRO A 432 24.40 -6.18 1.48
CA PRO A 432 24.60 -6.55 2.88
C PRO A 432 25.31 -5.47 3.72
N ALA A 433 26.11 -4.61 3.08
CA ALA A 433 26.82 -3.51 3.75
C ALA A 433 25.90 -2.38 4.25
N ASP A 434 24.68 -2.26 3.72
CA ASP A 434 23.69 -1.27 4.20
C ASP A 434 22.93 -1.74 5.44
N VAL A 435 23.03 -3.04 5.75
CA VAL A 435 22.36 -3.65 6.90
C VAL A 435 23.23 -3.43 8.15
N THR A 436 22.77 -2.58 9.05
CA THR A 436 23.43 -2.35 10.34
C THR A 436 23.35 -3.59 11.23
N PRO A 437 24.30 -3.82 12.15
CA PRO A 437 24.23 -4.95 13.09
C PRO A 437 22.94 -4.97 13.92
N ALA A 438 22.45 -3.81 14.33
CA ALA A 438 21.20 -3.68 15.07
C ALA A 438 19.97 -4.02 14.21
N GLY A 439 19.92 -3.56 12.95
CA GLY A 439 18.84 -3.90 12.02
C GLY A 439 18.84 -5.38 11.63
N ALA A 440 20.01 -5.98 11.43
CA ALA A 440 20.14 -7.43 11.25
C ALA A 440 19.58 -8.19 12.45
N GLN A 441 19.96 -7.81 13.68
CA GLN A 441 19.46 -8.45 14.91
C GLN A 441 17.94 -8.26 15.10
N ALA A 442 17.39 -7.10 14.74
CA ALA A 442 15.96 -6.82 14.80
C ALA A 442 15.17 -7.68 13.81
N LEU A 443 15.57 -7.69 12.53
CA LEU A 443 14.94 -8.53 11.50
C LEU A 443 15.04 -10.02 11.83
N GLU A 444 16.19 -10.47 12.34
CA GLU A 444 16.40 -11.86 12.76
C GLU A 444 15.55 -12.24 14.00
N THR A 445 15.35 -11.31 14.93
CA THR A 445 14.39 -11.52 16.04
C THR A 445 12.95 -11.62 15.52
N LEU A 446 12.60 -10.82 14.51
CA LEU A 446 11.29 -10.85 13.87
C LEU A 446 11.05 -12.14 13.08
N ARG A 447 12.04 -12.62 12.32
CA ARG A 447 12.01 -13.92 11.61
C ARG A 447 11.69 -15.07 12.55
N ARG A 448 12.40 -15.15 13.68
CA ARG A 448 12.17 -16.18 14.70
C ARG A 448 10.76 -16.12 15.28
N ARG A 449 10.21 -14.92 15.53
CA ARG A 449 8.80 -14.73 15.95
C ARG A 449 7.81 -15.20 14.87
N ALA A 450 8.12 -14.95 13.60
CA ALA A 450 7.31 -15.34 12.44
C ALA A 450 7.46 -16.83 12.04
N GLY A 451 8.39 -17.58 12.64
CA GLY A 451 8.71 -18.96 12.22
C GLY A 451 9.40 -19.03 10.85
N LEU A 452 10.09 -17.95 10.45
CA LEU A 452 10.77 -17.82 9.17
C LEU A 452 12.28 -18.02 9.33
N ASP A 453 12.92 -18.43 8.22
CA ASP A 453 14.37 -18.50 8.06
C ASP A 453 14.85 -17.37 7.12
N GLU A 454 16.08 -17.47 6.61
CA GLU A 454 16.66 -16.45 5.73
C GLU A 454 16.27 -16.55 4.25
N HIS A 455 15.36 -17.46 3.85
CA HIS A 455 14.93 -17.56 2.45
C HIS A 455 14.23 -16.27 1.98
N GLN A 456 14.48 -15.89 0.72
CA GLN A 456 13.94 -14.68 0.09
C GLN A 456 14.32 -13.38 0.86
N PRO A 457 15.62 -13.15 1.20
CA PRO A 457 16.00 -12.10 2.14
C PRO A 457 15.63 -10.69 1.65
N ALA A 458 15.73 -10.42 0.35
CA ALA A 458 15.30 -9.14 -0.25
C ALA A 458 13.80 -8.88 -0.11
N LEU A 459 12.95 -9.91 -0.21
CA LEU A 459 11.51 -9.80 0.02
C LEU A 459 11.24 -9.44 1.49
N GLN A 460 11.87 -10.17 2.42
CA GLN A 460 11.70 -9.93 3.85
C GLN A 460 12.16 -8.53 4.26
N ILE A 461 13.32 -8.06 3.77
CA ILE A 461 13.81 -6.70 4.03
C ILE A 461 12.85 -5.65 3.47
N GLY A 462 12.33 -5.83 2.25
CA GLY A 462 11.36 -4.90 1.65
C GLY A 462 10.04 -4.82 2.44
N VAL A 463 9.53 -5.95 2.91
CA VAL A 463 8.31 -6.05 3.74
C VAL A 463 8.52 -5.41 5.12
N TYR A 464 9.64 -5.72 5.79
CA TYR A 464 9.96 -5.13 7.10
C TYR A 464 10.16 -3.62 6.99
N SER A 465 10.84 -3.15 5.95
CA SER A 465 11.03 -1.72 5.67
C SER A 465 9.70 -1.01 5.41
N ALA A 466 8.75 -1.65 4.72
CA ALA A 466 7.40 -1.10 4.52
C ALA A 466 6.63 -1.00 5.84
N ALA A 467 6.72 -2.00 6.72
CA ALA A 467 6.10 -1.97 8.04
C ALA A 467 6.69 -0.86 8.93
N LEU A 468 8.02 -0.71 8.95
CA LEU A 468 8.71 0.37 9.66
C LEU A 468 8.32 1.76 9.13
N LEU A 469 8.28 1.93 7.80
CA LEU A 469 7.90 3.18 7.14
C LEU A 469 6.46 3.59 7.45
N LEU A 470 5.52 2.65 7.34
CA LEU A 470 4.12 2.90 7.70
C LEU A 470 3.97 3.22 9.19
N ALA A 471 4.67 2.49 10.06
CA ALA A 471 4.63 2.75 11.51
C ALA A 471 5.19 4.14 11.86
N GLU A 472 6.25 4.60 11.19
CA GLU A 472 6.77 5.96 11.34
C GLU A 472 5.77 7.00 10.84
N GLY A 473 5.21 6.84 9.63
CA GLY A 473 4.19 7.74 9.10
C GLY A 473 2.96 7.88 10.02
N LEU A 474 2.48 6.76 10.58
CA LEU A 474 1.38 6.75 11.55
C LEU A 474 1.76 7.38 12.90
N LYS A 475 3.00 7.21 13.38
CA LYS A 475 3.50 7.88 14.58
C LYS A 475 3.53 9.40 14.40
N ARG A 476 4.00 9.88 13.24
CA ARG A 476 4.03 11.31 12.90
C ARG A 476 2.63 11.91 12.73
N ALA A 477 1.71 11.17 12.11
CA ALA A 477 0.32 11.59 11.92
C ALA A 477 -0.49 11.79 13.21
N GLY A 478 -0.02 11.26 14.35
CA GLY A 478 -0.61 11.53 15.66
C GLY A 478 -1.89 10.74 15.96
N ARG A 479 -2.57 11.14 17.04
CA ARG A 479 -3.91 10.60 17.38
C ARG A 479 -4.93 10.91 16.28
N ASP A 480 -4.88 12.11 15.73
CA ASP A 480 -5.74 12.60 14.66
C ASP A 480 -5.22 12.20 13.25
N ALA A 481 -4.84 10.94 13.08
CA ALA A 481 -4.42 10.42 11.78
C ALA A 481 -5.59 10.49 10.78
N SER A 482 -5.26 10.73 9.51
CA SER A 482 -6.13 10.52 8.35
C SER A 482 -5.28 9.99 7.20
N ARG A 483 -5.89 9.45 6.14
CA ARG A 483 -5.18 8.96 4.96
C ARG A 483 -4.28 10.05 4.35
N GLU A 484 -4.81 11.26 4.20
CA GLU A 484 -4.08 12.40 3.64
C GLU A 484 -3.04 12.95 4.61
N ARG A 485 -3.28 12.86 5.93
CA ARG A 485 -2.22 13.18 6.90
C ARG A 485 -1.09 12.17 6.82
N LEU A 486 -1.37 10.86 6.75
CA LEU A 486 -0.35 9.84 6.53
C LEU A 486 0.45 10.12 5.24
N VAL A 487 -0.23 10.44 4.12
CA VAL A 487 0.42 10.84 2.86
C VAL A 487 1.33 12.06 3.05
N SER A 488 0.85 13.10 3.75
CA SER A 488 1.63 14.32 4.02
C SER A 488 2.84 14.08 4.94
N GLU A 489 2.68 13.31 6.01
CA GLU A 489 3.78 12.99 6.94
C GLU A 489 4.84 12.08 6.27
N LEU A 490 4.42 11.19 5.37
CA LEU A 490 5.33 10.43 4.52
C LEU A 490 6.01 11.33 3.48
N GLU A 491 5.30 12.26 2.83
CA GLU A 491 5.89 13.25 1.91
C GLU A 491 6.94 14.17 2.59
N ASN A 492 6.86 14.37 3.91
CA ASN A 492 7.81 15.16 4.71
C ASN A 492 8.87 14.32 5.45
N LEU A 493 9.02 13.04 5.10
CA LEU A 493 9.99 12.14 5.72
C LEU A 493 11.29 12.11 4.90
N HIS A 494 12.41 12.56 5.48
CA HIS A 494 13.65 12.78 4.71
C HIS A 494 14.77 11.76 4.91
N ALA A 495 14.87 11.13 6.10
CA ALA A 495 15.96 10.21 6.44
C ALA A 495 15.57 9.20 7.52
N LEU A 496 14.53 8.38 7.26
CA LEU A 496 14.19 7.27 8.15
C LEU A 496 15.27 6.20 8.09
N GLN A 497 15.88 5.93 9.24
CA GLN A 497 16.83 4.84 9.44
C GLN A 497 16.08 3.56 9.77
N THR A 498 15.97 2.64 8.82
CA THR A 498 15.39 1.30 9.03
C THR A 498 16.38 0.33 9.67
N GLY A 499 17.69 0.61 9.54
CA GLY A 499 18.78 -0.29 9.91
C GLY A 499 18.98 -1.49 8.98
N VAL A 500 18.10 -1.69 7.98
CA VAL A 500 18.11 -2.82 7.03
C VAL A 500 18.15 -2.40 5.56
N THR A 501 18.13 -1.09 5.29
CA THR A 501 18.24 -0.45 3.97
C THR A 501 19.08 0.81 4.08
N PRO A 502 19.53 1.41 2.96
CA PRO A 502 19.89 2.82 2.94
C PRO A 502 18.79 3.71 3.55
N PRO A 503 19.13 4.93 4.04
CA PRO A 503 18.16 5.85 4.63
C PRO A 503 17.01 6.16 3.66
N LEU A 504 15.77 6.06 4.15
CA LEU A 504 14.59 6.30 3.33
C LEU A 504 14.17 7.77 3.40
N GLY A 505 13.91 8.37 2.24
CA GLY A 505 13.38 9.72 2.12
C GLY A 505 12.37 9.84 0.99
N PHE A 506 11.40 10.72 1.16
CA PHE A 506 10.33 11.01 0.22
C PHE A 506 10.18 12.53 0.06
N GLY A 507 9.24 12.93 -0.79
CA GLY A 507 8.95 14.32 -1.11
C GLY A 507 7.69 14.42 -1.98
N PRO A 508 7.13 15.62 -2.18
CA PRO A 508 6.14 15.85 -3.23
C PRO A 508 6.68 15.33 -4.58
N GLY A 509 6.02 14.33 -5.16
CA GLY A 509 6.44 13.67 -6.40
C GLY A 509 7.47 12.53 -6.23
N ARG A 510 8.24 12.48 -5.14
CA ARG A 510 9.19 11.38 -4.86
C ARG A 510 8.50 10.25 -4.09
N ARG A 511 8.25 9.13 -4.79
CA ARG A 511 7.52 7.94 -4.28
C ARG A 511 8.40 6.74 -3.95
N VAL A 512 9.71 6.88 -4.10
CA VAL A 512 10.71 5.85 -3.77
C VAL A 512 11.62 6.35 -2.66
N GLY A 513 11.72 5.55 -1.60
CA GLY A 513 12.41 5.87 -0.35
C GLY A 513 13.93 5.93 -0.51
N ALA A 514 14.56 4.81 -0.88
CA ALA A 514 15.99 4.78 -1.20
C ALA A 514 16.24 5.42 -2.58
N ALA A 515 17.14 6.40 -2.64
CA ALA A 515 17.31 7.27 -3.80
C ALA A 515 17.94 6.62 -5.05
N GLY A 516 18.43 5.38 -4.97
CA GLY A 516 19.30 4.81 -5.99
C GLY A 516 19.60 3.34 -5.82
N ALA A 517 20.56 2.84 -6.62
CA ALA A 517 20.98 1.46 -6.60
C ALA A 517 22.51 1.33 -6.55
N HIS A 518 23.00 0.27 -5.91
CA HIS A 518 24.39 -0.14 -5.97
C HIS A 518 24.67 -0.85 -7.28
N ILE A 519 25.73 -0.47 -7.96
CA ILE A 519 26.14 -1.13 -9.21
C ILE A 519 27.16 -2.24 -8.89
N VAL A 520 26.87 -3.44 -9.34
CA VAL A 520 27.65 -4.66 -9.10
C VAL A 520 28.05 -5.27 -10.43
N GLY A 521 29.34 -5.34 -10.72
CA GLY A 521 29.86 -6.09 -11.86
C GLY A 521 29.86 -7.59 -11.57
N VAL A 522 29.84 -8.43 -12.61
CA VAL A 522 29.90 -9.90 -12.45
C VAL A 522 31.13 -10.47 -13.15
N ASP A 523 31.97 -11.14 -12.37
CA ASP A 523 33.15 -11.87 -12.80
C ASP A 523 32.76 -13.35 -12.94
N LEU A 524 32.31 -13.72 -14.14
CA LEU A 524 31.84 -15.07 -14.46
C LEU A 524 32.99 -16.08 -14.43
N ALA A 525 34.20 -15.66 -14.76
CA ALA A 525 35.39 -16.51 -14.74
C ALA A 525 35.78 -16.94 -13.32
N ALA A 526 35.63 -16.05 -12.33
CA ALA A 526 35.82 -16.36 -10.91
C ALA A 526 34.50 -16.69 -10.16
N GLY A 527 33.36 -16.78 -10.86
CA GLY A 527 32.06 -17.13 -10.28
C GLY A 527 31.54 -16.16 -9.20
N ARG A 528 31.88 -14.86 -9.26
CA ARG A 528 31.64 -13.90 -8.17
C ARG A 528 31.01 -12.58 -8.61
N PHE A 529 30.30 -11.97 -7.67
CA PHE A 529 29.78 -10.62 -7.78
C PHE A 529 30.80 -9.62 -7.20
N VAL A 530 31.05 -8.52 -7.91
CA VAL A 530 32.07 -7.52 -7.58
C VAL A 530 31.39 -6.15 -7.45
N PRO A 531 31.11 -5.68 -6.23
CA PRO A 531 30.58 -4.34 -6.01
C PRO A 531 31.54 -3.29 -6.58
N THR A 532 31.02 -2.36 -7.40
CA THR A 532 31.85 -1.28 -7.99
C THR A 532 32.19 -0.17 -6.99
N GLY A 533 31.61 -0.21 -5.79
CA GLY A 533 31.65 0.89 -4.80
C GLY A 533 30.74 2.06 -5.15
N ARG A 534 30.10 2.09 -6.34
CA ARG A 534 29.17 3.14 -6.72
C ARG A 534 27.74 2.83 -6.27
N TYR A 535 27.17 3.73 -5.50
CA TYR A 535 25.73 3.93 -5.37
C TYR A 535 25.32 5.05 -6.33
N VAL A 536 24.35 4.80 -7.20
CA VAL A 536 23.93 5.72 -8.24
C VAL A 536 22.47 6.08 -8.03
N GLU A 537 22.20 7.35 -7.81
CA GLU A 537 20.83 7.85 -7.65
C GLU A 537 20.04 7.70 -8.95
N ALA A 538 18.82 7.19 -8.84
CA ALA A 538 17.89 7.17 -9.95
C ALA A 538 17.33 8.58 -10.13
N ALA A 539 17.68 9.24 -11.23
CA ALA A 539 17.06 10.51 -11.58
C ALA A 539 15.53 10.32 -11.71
N PRO A 540 14.71 11.25 -11.15
CA PRO A 540 13.26 11.14 -11.16
C PRO A 540 12.68 11.05 -12.60
#